data_AF-A0AAP9NBP8-F1
#
_entry.id   AF-A0AAP9NBP8-F1
#
_cell.length_a   1.000
_cell.length_b   1.000
_cell.length_c   1.000
_cell.angle_alpha   90.00
_cell.angle_beta   90.00
_cell.angle_gamma   90.00
#
_symmetry.space_group_name_H-M   'P 1'
#
loop_
_entity.id
_entity.type
_entity.pdbx_description
1 polymer ?
#
loop_
_entity_poly.entity_id
_entity_poly.type
_entity_poly.pdbx_seq_one_letter_code
_entity_poly.pdbx_strand_id
1 'polypeptide(L)'
;MNKRIIVNFLLGVVLVSSCTNEQFTDPPSMVSQTETPDIVLNVNEAVEDFDSFVSKLRSAGTIKLVTPDFTRIVRNNGADSCFQAEGSERLLLSNDSISMILTDQYIVFTSDLITEQNYKATTTQYYLVHKSKEYVAEYNKILTSEVNQLVKTRGLDEDSPKVVLHSNNAISINQALHLSETILEQPQMKNEVPFSGLSGMPETRSSRIGHRPKDVLRIWLIRHKGYSGFQHEVTWQQNDTRAMIKDLNPNVKVEFYTRYSNFTAGSDASKTLDEFRKWVKDSKSKGYDWSDRIDKDIFILISYGGYNENIVGLGALDTYKLDRESNPRAFGLSAMNPITAPKTLAHELGHILGAVHTDYTWWEGWWIFQIPQYDVMSYREFRRNLIRDPNNVRIVRNNLKISH
;
A
#
# COMPACT_ATOMS: atom_id res chain seq x y z
N MET A 1 9.87 29.50 41.20
CA MET A 1 10.93 29.30 40.20
C MET A 1 10.66 30.18 38.99
N ASN A 2 11.65 31.00 38.60
CA ASN A 2 11.48 32.19 37.75
C ASN A 2 11.40 31.89 36.25
N LYS A 3 10.37 32.43 35.57
CA LYS A 3 10.10 32.38 34.12
C LYS A 3 11.21 32.97 33.22
N ARG A 4 12.28 33.52 33.80
CA ARG A 4 13.44 34.08 33.07
C ARG A 4 14.54 33.07 32.71
N ILE A 5 14.53 31.87 33.28
CA ILE A 5 15.54 30.84 32.95
C ILE A 5 15.20 30.09 31.64
N ILE A 6 13.93 30.00 31.27
CA ILE A 6 13.49 29.29 30.06
C ILE A 6 13.84 30.06 28.78
N VAL A 7 13.86 31.40 28.81
CA VAL A 7 14.15 32.21 27.62
C VAL A 7 15.65 32.21 27.28
N ASN A 8 16.53 32.12 28.27
CA ASN A 8 17.97 32.04 28.01
C ASN A 8 18.44 30.65 27.57
N PHE A 9 17.67 29.59 27.84
CA PHE A 9 17.98 28.25 27.33
C PHE A 9 17.62 28.08 25.85
N LEU A 10 16.64 28.84 25.34
CA LEU A 10 16.25 28.84 23.92
C LEU A 10 17.20 29.64 23.02
N LEU A 11 17.94 30.62 23.57
CA LEU A 11 18.92 31.42 22.83
C LEU A 11 20.34 30.81 22.82
N GLY A 12 20.61 29.81 23.67
CA GLY A 12 21.93 29.16 23.78
C GLY A 12 22.16 27.97 22.85
N VAL A 13 21.15 27.48 22.12
CA VAL A 13 21.23 26.25 21.29
C VAL A 13 21.62 26.53 19.83
N VAL A 14 21.96 27.77 19.48
CA VAL A 14 22.34 28.15 18.10
C VAL A 14 23.79 27.76 17.73
N LEU A 15 24.62 27.22 18.63
CA LEU A 15 26.04 27.00 18.34
C LEU A 15 26.59 25.67 18.87
N VAL A 16 26.16 24.53 18.32
CA VAL A 16 27.04 23.35 18.12
C VAL A 16 26.53 22.53 16.93
N SER A 17 26.89 22.95 15.71
CA SER A 17 26.84 22.09 14.52
C SER A 17 28.27 21.75 14.11
N SER A 18 28.71 20.55 14.45
CA SER A 18 29.83 19.92 13.75
C SER A 18 29.82 18.41 13.95
N CYS A 19 29.89 17.71 12.81
CA CYS A 19 30.37 16.35 12.62
C CYS A 19 29.41 15.18 12.87
N THR A 20 28.58 14.88 11.86
CA THR A 20 28.52 13.52 11.29
C THR A 20 28.36 13.63 9.77
N ASN A 21 29.38 13.19 9.04
CA ASN A 21 29.34 12.99 7.59
C ASN A 21 28.51 11.72 7.32
N GLU A 22 27.20 11.87 7.17
CA GLU A 22 26.42 10.94 6.36
C GLU A 22 25.89 11.72 5.16
N GLN A 23 26.24 11.24 3.98
CA GLN A 23 25.86 11.80 2.70
C GLN A 23 24.37 11.53 2.50
N PHE A 24 23.52 12.31 3.17
CA PHE A 24 22.10 12.39 2.85
C PHE A 24 22.01 12.94 1.44
N THR A 25 21.49 12.13 0.52
CA THR A 25 20.89 12.60 -0.73
C THR A 25 19.98 13.78 -0.41
N ASP A 26 20.09 14.86 -1.19
CA ASP A 26 19.34 16.09 -0.98
C ASP A 26 17.87 15.80 -0.61
N PRO A 27 17.34 16.37 0.48
CA PRO A 27 15.95 16.16 0.85
C PRO A 27 15.04 16.59 -0.31
N PRO A 28 13.93 15.87 -0.57
CA PRO A 28 12.98 16.27 -1.59
C PRO A 28 12.56 17.71 -1.35
N SER A 29 12.65 18.55 -2.40
CA SER A 29 12.33 19.98 -2.35
C SER A 29 10.99 20.19 -1.66
N MET A 30 11.02 20.62 -0.40
CA MET A 30 9.80 20.92 0.35
C MET A 30 9.15 22.13 -0.31
N VAL A 31 7.92 21.92 -0.78
CA VAL A 31 7.04 23.00 -1.26
C VAL A 31 6.82 23.98 -0.10
N SER A 32 6.96 25.28 -0.36
CA SER A 32 6.60 26.28 0.64
C SER A 32 5.12 26.10 0.97
N GLN A 33 4.78 25.95 2.26
CA GLN A 33 3.39 25.88 2.73
C GLN A 33 2.59 27.17 2.41
N THR A 34 3.24 28.19 1.83
CA THR A 34 2.66 29.46 1.38
C THR A 34 2.29 29.49 -0.12
N GLU A 35 2.57 28.43 -0.88
CA GLU A 35 2.20 28.37 -2.31
C GLU A 35 0.66 28.30 -2.44
N THR A 36 0.08 29.02 -3.40
CA THR A 36 -1.38 28.97 -3.63
C THR A 36 -1.68 27.69 -4.41
N PRO A 37 -2.53 26.77 -3.89
CA PRO A 37 -2.76 25.49 -4.55
C PRO A 37 -3.68 25.64 -5.77
N ASP A 38 -3.42 24.88 -6.83
CA ASP A 38 -4.29 24.82 -8.01
C ASP A 38 -5.64 24.15 -7.70
N ILE A 39 -5.61 23.18 -6.77
CA ILE A 39 -6.79 22.44 -6.33
C ILE A 39 -6.67 22.03 -4.87
N VAL A 40 -7.81 21.96 -4.19
CA VAL A 40 -7.94 21.50 -2.80
C VAL A 40 -8.73 20.20 -2.78
N LEU A 41 -8.14 19.14 -2.25
CA LEU A 41 -8.85 17.92 -1.85
C LEU A 41 -9.05 17.98 -0.33
N ASN A 42 -10.26 18.36 0.09
CA ASN A 42 -10.68 18.34 1.49
C ASN A 42 -11.64 17.16 1.72
N VAL A 43 -11.21 16.16 2.50
CA VAL A 43 -12.04 14.97 2.76
C VAL A 43 -13.29 15.30 3.58
N ASN A 44 -13.31 16.42 4.29
CA ASN A 44 -14.48 16.87 5.06
C ASN A 44 -15.53 17.58 4.19
N GLU A 45 -15.21 17.89 2.94
CA GLU A 45 -16.14 18.53 2.01
C GLU A 45 -16.65 17.52 0.98
N ALA A 46 -17.91 17.67 0.58
CA ALA A 46 -18.50 16.83 -0.45
C ALA A 46 -17.96 17.24 -1.83
N VAL A 47 -17.67 16.24 -2.68
CA VAL A 47 -17.30 16.50 -4.07
C VAL A 47 -18.57 16.49 -4.91
N GLU A 48 -19.06 17.66 -5.31
CA GLU A 48 -20.32 17.80 -6.07
C GLU A 48 -20.20 17.29 -7.51
N ASP A 49 -19.12 17.66 -8.21
CA ASP A 49 -18.80 17.21 -9.57
C ASP A 49 -17.51 16.39 -9.56
N PHE A 50 -17.64 15.09 -9.32
CA PHE A 50 -16.51 14.17 -9.17
C PHE A 50 -15.66 14.07 -10.42
N ASP A 51 -16.26 14.02 -11.60
CA ASP A 51 -15.54 13.81 -12.86
C ASP A 51 -14.67 15.04 -13.20
N SER A 52 -15.24 16.25 -13.05
CA SER A 52 -14.50 17.50 -13.19
C SER A 52 -13.39 17.61 -12.14
N PHE A 53 -13.67 17.19 -10.90
CA PHE A 53 -12.70 17.23 -9.82
C PHE A 53 -11.49 16.31 -10.07
N VAL A 54 -11.70 15.06 -10.49
CA VAL A 54 -10.62 14.13 -10.84
C VAL A 54 -9.81 14.64 -12.04
N SER A 55 -10.48 15.19 -13.06
CA SER A 55 -9.79 15.78 -14.23
C SER A 55 -8.86 16.95 -13.82
N LYS A 56 -9.32 17.80 -12.90
CA LYS A 56 -8.48 18.87 -12.33
C LYS A 56 -7.34 18.32 -11.48
N LEU A 57 -7.55 17.26 -10.70
CA LEU A 57 -6.46 16.62 -9.94
C LEU A 57 -5.34 16.11 -10.85
N ARG A 58 -5.68 15.49 -12.00
CA ARG A 58 -4.68 14.99 -12.97
C ARG A 58 -3.80 16.09 -13.53
N SER A 59 -4.36 17.27 -13.76
CA SER A 59 -3.69 18.40 -14.43
C SER A 59 -3.13 19.47 -13.48
N ALA A 60 -3.52 19.46 -12.20
CA ALA A 60 -3.01 20.38 -11.19
C ALA A 60 -1.50 20.20 -11.00
N GLY A 61 -0.73 21.28 -10.94
CA GLY A 61 0.69 21.25 -10.59
C GLY A 61 0.90 21.19 -9.08
N THR A 62 -0.01 21.76 -8.31
CA THR A 62 -0.02 21.77 -6.85
C THR A 62 -1.38 21.36 -6.29
N ILE A 63 -1.37 20.45 -5.31
CA ILE A 63 -2.57 19.92 -4.66
C ILE A 63 -2.47 20.20 -3.17
N LYS A 64 -3.49 20.84 -2.60
CA LYS A 64 -3.64 20.96 -1.14
C LYS A 64 -4.54 19.83 -0.64
N LEU A 65 -3.98 18.97 0.20
CA LEU A 65 -4.66 17.90 0.91
C LEU A 65 -5.08 18.41 2.29
N VAL A 66 -6.36 18.29 2.61
CA VAL A 66 -6.92 18.64 3.92
C VAL A 66 -7.62 17.40 4.48
N THR A 67 -7.09 16.88 5.57
CA THR A 67 -7.67 15.81 6.38
C THR A 67 -7.86 16.30 7.82
N PRO A 68 -8.60 15.59 8.68
CA PRO A 68 -8.64 15.94 10.11
C PRO A 68 -7.27 15.88 10.79
N ASP A 69 -6.36 15.10 10.24
CA ASP A 69 -5.05 14.81 10.84
C ASP A 69 -3.96 15.77 10.36
N PHE A 70 -4.06 16.26 9.12
CA PHE A 70 -3.05 17.14 8.54
C PHE A 70 -3.60 18.02 7.42
N THR A 71 -2.88 19.10 7.15
CA THR A 71 -2.98 19.86 5.91
C THR A 71 -1.61 19.91 5.25
N ARG A 72 -1.54 19.55 3.96
CA ARG A 72 -0.28 19.51 3.20
C ARG A 72 -0.49 19.97 1.76
N ILE A 73 0.45 20.77 1.27
CA ILE A 73 0.56 21.08 -0.15
C ILE A 73 1.62 20.16 -0.74
N VAL A 74 1.29 19.47 -1.84
CA VAL A 74 2.18 18.58 -2.58
C VAL A 74 2.24 19.00 -4.04
N ARG A 75 3.42 18.89 -4.66
CA ARG A 75 3.56 19.04 -6.11
C ARG A 75 3.19 17.74 -6.79
N ASN A 76 2.39 17.84 -7.84
CA ASN A 76 2.09 16.75 -8.75
C ASN A 76 3.09 16.81 -9.92
N ASN A 77 4.00 15.85 -9.99
CA ASN A 77 5.00 15.76 -11.06
C ASN A 77 4.49 14.95 -12.26
N GLY A 78 3.18 14.78 -12.38
CA GLY A 78 2.50 14.07 -13.45
C GLY A 78 2.18 12.61 -13.11
N ALA A 79 1.73 11.87 -14.12
CA ALA A 79 1.38 10.47 -13.99
C ALA A 79 2.63 9.58 -13.83
N ASP A 80 2.55 8.61 -12.93
CA ASP A 80 3.56 7.58 -12.78
C ASP A 80 3.50 6.63 -13.99
N SER A 81 4.44 6.80 -14.91
CA SER A 81 4.56 5.95 -16.11
C SER A 81 4.75 4.46 -15.81
N CYS A 82 5.08 4.10 -14.56
CA CYS A 82 5.21 2.71 -14.11
C CYS A 82 3.87 2.11 -13.66
N PHE A 83 2.81 2.91 -13.61
CA PHE A 83 1.47 2.48 -13.26
C PHE A 83 0.67 2.17 -14.54
N GLN A 84 0.39 0.89 -14.77
CA GLN A 84 -0.56 0.45 -15.80
C GLN A 84 -1.68 -0.37 -15.15
N ALA A 85 -2.80 0.28 -14.87
CA ALA A 85 -4.07 -0.39 -14.62
C ALA A 85 -5.17 0.39 -15.35
N GLU A 86 -5.96 -0.32 -16.16
CA GLU A 86 -6.97 0.26 -17.03
C GLU A 86 -7.96 1.14 -16.23
N GLY A 87 -8.14 2.40 -16.67
CA GLY A 87 -9.03 3.35 -16.00
C GLY A 87 -8.50 3.94 -14.68
N SER A 88 -7.20 3.80 -14.40
CA SER A 88 -6.58 4.35 -13.20
C SER A 88 -5.25 5.05 -13.49
N GLU A 89 -4.87 6.00 -12.65
CA GLU A 89 -3.66 6.80 -12.78
C GLU A 89 -3.06 7.07 -11.40
N ARG A 90 -1.77 6.78 -11.21
CA ARG A 90 -1.05 7.14 -10.00
C ARG A 90 -0.36 8.48 -10.18
N LEU A 91 -0.52 9.40 -9.24
CA LEU A 91 0.19 10.69 -9.28
C LEU A 91 1.59 10.57 -8.66
N LEU A 92 2.59 11.17 -9.31
CA LEU A 92 3.95 11.31 -8.78
C LEU A 92 4.05 12.54 -7.88
N LEU A 93 3.69 12.37 -6.61
CA LEU A 93 3.72 13.45 -5.64
C LEU A 93 5.15 13.72 -5.14
N SER A 94 5.47 14.99 -4.82
CA SER A 94 6.76 15.41 -4.26
C SER A 94 6.99 15.00 -2.80
N ASN A 95 6.02 14.32 -2.17
CA ASN A 95 6.08 13.86 -0.78
C ASN A 95 6.22 12.33 -0.76
N ASP A 96 7.19 11.82 0.00
CA ASP A 96 7.47 10.39 0.13
C ASP A 96 6.45 9.65 1.01
N SER A 97 5.77 10.38 1.89
CA SER A 97 4.83 9.85 2.87
C SER A 97 3.38 9.90 2.40
N ILE A 98 3.11 10.33 1.16
CA ILE A 98 1.76 10.37 0.57
C ILE A 98 1.79 9.72 -0.81
N SER A 99 0.91 8.75 -1.04
CA SER A 99 0.70 8.12 -2.35
C SER A 99 -0.76 8.24 -2.77
N MET A 100 -1.02 8.60 -4.03
CA MET A 100 -2.38 8.80 -4.55
C MET A 100 -2.61 8.06 -5.86
N ILE A 101 -3.75 7.38 -5.97
CA ILE A 101 -4.28 6.83 -7.21
C ILE A 101 -5.66 7.41 -7.47
N LEU A 102 -5.87 7.81 -8.72
CA LEU A 102 -7.10 8.33 -9.26
C LEU A 102 -7.73 7.31 -10.19
N THR A 103 -9.05 7.19 -10.13
CA THR A 103 -9.86 6.46 -11.12
C THR A 103 -11.08 7.31 -11.45
N ASP A 104 -11.86 6.90 -12.43
CA ASP A 104 -13.11 7.60 -12.77
C ASP A 104 -14.25 7.33 -11.75
N GLN A 105 -14.03 6.44 -10.78
CA GLN A 105 -15.03 6.09 -9.74
C GLN A 105 -14.62 6.53 -8.34
N TYR A 106 -13.31 6.55 -8.06
CA TYR A 106 -12.77 6.87 -6.75
C TYR A 106 -11.34 7.40 -6.80
N ILE A 107 -11.00 8.13 -5.75
CA ILE A 107 -9.66 8.57 -5.40
C ILE A 107 -9.27 7.78 -4.15
N VAL A 108 -8.09 7.17 -4.17
CA VAL A 108 -7.49 6.61 -2.97
C VAL A 108 -6.16 7.27 -2.70
N PHE A 109 -5.88 7.57 -1.44
CA PHE A 109 -4.53 7.91 -1.04
C PHE A 109 -4.16 7.30 0.30
N THR A 110 -2.86 7.04 0.46
CA THR A 110 -2.26 6.57 1.70
C THR A 110 -1.38 7.67 2.27
N SER A 111 -1.35 7.76 3.60
CA SER A 111 -0.49 8.69 4.33
C SER A 111 0.22 7.97 5.46
N ASP A 112 1.55 8.08 5.49
CA ASP A 112 2.40 7.64 6.59
C ASP A 112 2.89 8.80 7.46
N LEU A 113 2.27 9.98 7.31
CA LEU A 113 2.60 11.14 8.13
C LEU A 113 2.21 10.91 9.59
N ILE A 114 3.15 11.17 10.49
CA ILE A 114 2.88 11.18 11.92
C ILE A 114 2.12 12.47 12.27
N THR A 115 1.00 12.34 12.98
CA THR A 115 0.12 13.41 13.43
C THR A 115 -0.22 13.25 14.91
N GLU A 116 -0.77 14.28 15.53
CA GLU A 116 -1.22 14.23 16.93
C GLU A 116 -2.30 13.17 17.18
N GLN A 117 -3.04 12.75 16.15
CA GLN A 117 -4.09 11.72 16.29
C GLN A 117 -3.54 10.31 16.12
N ASN A 118 -2.43 10.13 15.39
CA ASN A 118 -1.90 8.81 15.05
C ASN A 118 -0.53 8.49 15.69
N TYR A 119 0.09 9.41 16.44
CA TYR A 119 1.42 9.17 17.06
C TYR A 119 1.47 7.95 17.98
N LYS A 120 0.34 7.56 18.58
CA LYS A 120 0.25 6.36 19.44
C LYS A 120 0.14 5.06 18.64
N ALA A 121 -0.52 5.11 17.49
CA ALA A 121 -0.69 3.98 16.59
C ALA A 121 -0.24 4.40 15.19
N THR A 122 1.08 4.56 15.04
CA THR A 122 1.75 5.00 13.81
C THR A 122 1.54 3.96 12.72
N THR A 123 0.42 4.05 12.02
CA THR A 123 0.08 3.20 10.88
C THR A 123 -0.34 4.06 9.70
N THR A 124 -0.36 3.42 8.54
CA THR A 124 -0.79 4.08 7.31
C THR A 124 -2.25 4.45 7.45
N GLN A 125 -2.55 5.70 7.15
CA GLN A 125 -3.90 6.18 7.03
C GLN A 125 -4.36 5.92 5.61
N TYR A 126 -5.45 5.18 5.47
CA TYR A 126 -6.06 4.88 4.19
C TYR A 126 -7.25 5.81 3.99
N TYR A 127 -7.27 6.56 2.88
CA TYR A 127 -8.37 7.44 2.53
C TYR A 127 -8.99 6.99 1.21
N LEU A 128 -10.32 7.01 1.16
CA LEU A 128 -11.15 6.77 -0.02
C LEU A 128 -12.10 7.95 -0.20
N VAL A 129 -12.12 8.52 -1.40
CA VAL A 129 -13.15 9.45 -1.85
C VAL A 129 -13.83 8.83 -3.07
N HIS A 130 -15.15 8.65 -3.03
CA HIS A 130 -15.89 7.90 -4.05
C HIS A 130 -16.98 8.76 -4.69
N LYS A 131 -17.28 8.48 -5.96
CA LYS A 131 -18.29 9.21 -6.75
C LYS A 131 -19.71 9.04 -6.18
N SER A 132 -20.08 7.83 -5.77
CA SER A 132 -21.35 7.53 -5.10
C SER A 132 -21.23 7.69 -3.58
N LYS A 133 -22.13 8.48 -3.01
CA LYS A 133 -22.29 8.69 -1.56
C LYS A 133 -22.90 7.48 -0.87
N GLU A 134 -23.82 6.81 -1.55
CA GLU A 134 -24.49 5.59 -1.10
C GLU A 134 -23.48 4.47 -0.90
N TYR A 135 -22.52 4.34 -1.83
CA TYR A 135 -21.42 3.39 -1.71
C TYR A 135 -20.58 3.64 -0.46
N VAL A 136 -20.19 4.89 -0.19
CA VAL A 136 -19.42 5.25 1.01
C VAL A 136 -20.20 4.94 2.28
N ALA A 137 -21.51 5.23 2.29
CA ALA A 137 -22.36 4.92 3.42
C ALA A 137 -22.49 3.41 3.68
N GLU A 138 -22.58 2.59 2.63
CA GLU A 138 -22.63 1.12 2.75
C GLU A 138 -21.28 0.54 3.20
N TYR A 139 -20.19 0.99 2.58
CA TYR A 139 -18.83 0.57 2.95
C TYR A 139 -18.49 0.96 4.40
N ASN A 140 -18.88 2.16 4.84
CA ASN A 140 -18.71 2.58 6.24
C ASN A 140 -19.44 1.63 7.22
N LYS A 141 -20.64 1.14 6.87
CA LYS A 141 -21.36 0.17 7.70
C LYS A 141 -20.63 -1.17 7.78
N ILE A 142 -20.08 -1.65 6.66
CA ILE A 142 -19.31 -2.90 6.60
C ILE A 142 -18.09 -2.80 7.51
N LEU A 143 -17.23 -1.80 7.28
CA LEU A 143 -16.01 -1.62 8.08
C LEU A 143 -16.32 -1.38 9.57
N THR A 144 -17.34 -0.58 9.88
CA THR A 144 -17.76 -0.36 11.28
C THR A 144 -18.24 -1.65 11.93
N SER A 145 -18.95 -2.51 11.19
CA SER A 145 -19.36 -3.83 11.68
C SER A 145 -18.14 -4.71 11.98
N GLU A 146 -17.17 -4.74 11.08
CA GLU A 146 -15.92 -5.48 11.25
C GLU A 146 -15.14 -4.99 12.48
N VAL A 147 -14.94 -3.68 12.63
CA VAL A 147 -14.29 -3.09 13.82
C VAL A 147 -15.04 -3.47 15.10
N ASN A 148 -16.37 -3.37 15.11
CA ASN A 148 -17.16 -3.72 16.29
C ASN A 148 -17.04 -5.21 16.65
N GLN A 149 -16.94 -6.10 15.66
CA GLN A 149 -16.69 -7.52 15.91
C GLN A 149 -15.29 -7.74 16.49
N LEU A 150 -14.28 -7.06 15.98
CA LEU A 150 -12.91 -7.11 16.52
C LEU A 150 -12.84 -6.61 17.96
N VAL A 151 -13.44 -5.46 18.26
CA VAL A 151 -13.50 -4.90 19.62
C VAL A 151 -14.16 -5.87 20.58
N LYS A 152 -15.31 -6.45 20.21
CA LYS A 152 -16.02 -7.43 21.05
C LYS A 152 -15.24 -8.70 21.31
N THR A 153 -14.55 -9.21 20.30
CA THR A 153 -13.83 -10.49 20.39
C THR A 153 -12.49 -10.35 21.11
N ARG A 154 -11.91 -9.13 21.14
CA ARG A 154 -10.54 -8.91 21.64
C ARG A 154 -10.44 -7.95 22.84
N GLY A 155 -11.52 -7.28 23.23
CA GLY A 155 -11.49 -6.31 24.34
C GLY A 155 -10.60 -5.10 24.06
N LEU A 156 -10.59 -4.63 22.81
CA LEU A 156 -9.81 -3.45 22.39
C LEU A 156 -10.56 -2.17 22.79
N ASP A 157 -9.87 -1.21 23.41
CA ASP A 157 -10.44 0.11 23.75
C ASP A 157 -9.72 1.23 22.97
N GLU A 158 -8.61 1.79 23.46
CA GLU A 158 -7.99 3.00 22.89
C GLU A 158 -7.22 2.78 21.56
N ASP A 159 -6.71 1.56 21.32
CA ASP A 159 -5.89 1.19 20.15
C ASP A 159 -6.71 0.54 19.01
N SER A 160 -8.05 0.59 19.11
CA SER A 160 -8.95 0.02 18.10
C SER A 160 -8.80 0.75 16.76
N PRO A 161 -8.90 0.05 15.61
CA PRO A 161 -8.95 0.68 14.31
C PRO A 161 -10.14 1.63 14.25
N LYS A 162 -9.92 2.81 13.68
CA LYS A 162 -10.93 3.86 13.58
C LYS A 162 -11.33 4.04 12.14
N VAL A 163 -12.59 3.73 11.86
CA VAL A 163 -13.22 4.04 10.58
C VAL A 163 -13.94 5.38 10.75
N VAL A 164 -13.55 6.37 9.97
CA VAL A 164 -14.10 7.73 10.08
C VAL A 164 -14.75 8.11 8.77
N LEU A 165 -16.06 8.35 8.83
CA LEU A 165 -16.80 9.02 7.76
C LEU A 165 -16.54 10.53 7.86
N HIS A 166 -16.03 11.16 6.80
CA HIS A 166 -15.70 12.58 6.77
C HIS A 166 -16.83 13.38 6.12
N SER A 167 -16.80 13.53 4.80
CA SER A 167 -17.97 13.93 4.02
C SER A 167 -18.81 12.70 3.63
N ASN A 168 -19.97 12.93 3.03
CA ASN A 168 -20.78 11.85 2.46
C ASN A 168 -20.10 11.11 1.29
N ASN A 169 -18.98 11.62 0.77
CA ASN A 169 -18.20 10.99 -0.30
C ASN A 169 -16.85 10.44 0.19
N ALA A 170 -16.48 10.60 1.46
CA ALA A 170 -15.13 10.30 1.92
C ALA A 170 -15.09 9.53 3.24
N ILE A 171 -14.22 8.54 3.29
CA ILE A 171 -13.99 7.69 4.45
C ILE A 171 -12.49 7.49 4.65
N SER A 172 -12.06 7.35 5.91
CA SER A 172 -10.71 6.89 6.23
C SER A 172 -10.70 5.73 7.20
N ILE A 173 -9.62 4.93 7.11
CA ILE A 173 -9.25 3.92 8.08
C ILE A 173 -7.96 4.41 8.74
N ASN A 174 -8.06 4.73 10.02
CA ASN A 174 -6.97 5.17 10.86
C ASN A 174 -6.63 4.03 11.83
N GLN A 175 -5.35 3.90 12.21
CA GLN A 175 -4.93 2.94 13.25
C GLN A 175 -5.26 1.47 12.90
N ALA A 176 -5.02 1.06 11.65
CA ALA A 176 -5.18 -0.35 11.26
C ALA A 176 -4.37 -1.28 12.19
N LEU A 177 -4.99 -2.35 12.67
CA LEU A 177 -4.35 -3.29 13.58
C LEU A 177 -3.64 -4.38 12.78
N HIS A 178 -2.41 -4.69 13.15
CA HIS A 178 -1.82 -5.96 12.76
C HIS A 178 -2.39 -7.03 13.67
N LEU A 179 -3.25 -7.89 13.12
CA LEU A 179 -3.82 -8.99 13.86
C LEU A 179 -3.09 -10.28 13.51
N SER A 180 -2.28 -10.79 14.45
CA SER A 180 -2.25 -12.24 14.67
C SER A 180 -3.56 -12.59 15.40
N GLU A 181 -4.68 -12.70 14.68
CA GLU A 181 -5.80 -13.65 14.95
C GLU A 181 -7.09 -13.38 14.15
N THR A 182 -7.63 -14.47 13.63
CA THR A 182 -9.03 -14.72 13.22
C THR A 182 -9.72 -13.94 12.10
N ILE A 183 -10.32 -14.77 11.24
CA ILE A 183 -11.18 -14.51 10.09
C ILE A 183 -12.52 -13.94 10.57
N LEU A 184 -12.93 -12.79 10.02
CA LEU A 184 -14.30 -12.29 10.12
C LEU A 184 -15.12 -12.87 8.95
N GLU A 185 -16.25 -13.51 9.24
CA GLU A 185 -17.23 -13.83 8.20
C GLU A 185 -17.92 -12.55 7.73
N GLN A 186 -17.92 -12.30 6.41
CA GLN A 186 -18.44 -11.06 5.84
C GLN A 186 -19.94 -11.12 5.49
N PRO A 187 -20.68 -10.01 5.65
CA PRO A 187 -21.98 -9.79 5.00
C PRO A 187 -21.81 -9.36 3.53
N GLN A 188 -22.62 -9.93 2.63
CA GLN A 188 -22.63 -9.57 1.20
C GLN A 188 -23.35 -8.24 0.94
N MET A 189 -22.76 -7.35 0.12
CA MET A 189 -23.45 -6.19 -0.45
C MET A 189 -24.44 -6.64 -1.52
N LYS A 190 -25.61 -5.98 -1.56
CA LYS A 190 -26.67 -6.27 -2.55
C LYS A 190 -26.47 -5.56 -3.88
N ASN A 191 -25.63 -4.51 -3.94
CA ASN A 191 -25.59 -3.56 -5.06
C ASN A 191 -24.16 -3.19 -5.51
N GLU A 192 -23.22 -4.11 -5.49
CA GLU A 192 -22.04 -3.89 -6.34
C GLU A 192 -22.47 -4.06 -7.80
N VAL A 193 -22.19 -3.03 -8.59
CA VAL A 193 -21.91 -3.23 -10.00
C VAL A 193 -20.77 -4.24 -10.01
N PRO A 194 -20.97 -5.50 -10.46
CA PRO A 194 -19.85 -6.38 -10.68
C PRO A 194 -18.88 -5.59 -11.56
N PHE A 195 -17.58 -5.80 -11.42
CA PHE A 195 -16.68 -5.45 -12.51
C PHE A 195 -16.98 -6.40 -13.70
N SER A 196 -18.18 -6.29 -14.26
CA SER A 196 -18.71 -6.94 -15.46
C SER A 196 -18.17 -6.29 -16.73
N GLY A 197 -17.36 -5.23 -16.59
CA GLY A 197 -16.59 -4.64 -17.67
C GLY A 197 -15.51 -5.55 -18.29
N LEU A 198 -15.24 -6.72 -17.72
CA LEU A 198 -14.36 -7.74 -18.35
C LEU A 198 -15.06 -9.06 -18.66
N SER A 199 -16.40 -9.13 -18.65
CA SER A 199 -17.15 -10.28 -19.20
C SER A 199 -17.06 -10.38 -20.74
N GLY A 200 -16.22 -9.58 -21.38
CA GLY A 200 -16.05 -9.53 -22.82
C GLY A 200 -14.67 -9.08 -23.25
N MET A 201 -13.63 -9.32 -22.43
CA MET A 201 -12.28 -9.22 -22.99
C MET A 201 -12.17 -10.35 -24.01
N PRO A 202 -11.98 -10.06 -25.32
CA PRO A 202 -11.58 -11.12 -26.24
C PRO A 202 -10.35 -11.78 -25.64
N GLU A 203 -10.25 -13.10 -25.80
CA GLU A 203 -9.02 -13.88 -25.68
C GLU A 203 -7.92 -13.16 -26.49
N THR A 204 -7.33 -12.13 -25.91
CA THR A 204 -6.30 -11.34 -26.55
C THR A 204 -5.03 -12.10 -26.26
N ARG A 205 -4.75 -13.04 -27.16
CA ARG A 205 -3.40 -13.60 -27.37
C ARG A 205 -2.42 -12.43 -27.39
N SER A 206 -1.78 -12.15 -26.26
CA SER A 206 -0.63 -11.25 -26.25
C SER A 206 0.58 -12.08 -26.66
N SER A 207 0.70 -12.32 -27.97
CA SER A 207 2.01 -12.66 -28.54
C SER A 207 2.86 -11.39 -28.57
N ARG A 208 3.39 -10.99 -27.41
CA ARG A 208 4.51 -10.04 -27.34
C ARG A 208 5.71 -10.79 -26.80
N ILE A 209 6.38 -11.56 -27.66
CA ILE A 209 7.81 -11.84 -27.47
C ILE A 209 8.56 -10.53 -27.73
N GLY A 210 8.39 -9.57 -26.82
CA GLY A 210 9.10 -8.30 -26.80
C GLY A 210 10.26 -8.40 -25.82
N HIS A 211 11.39 -7.78 -26.15
CA HIS A 211 12.48 -7.55 -25.21
C HIS A 211 11.92 -6.89 -23.93
N ARG A 212 12.10 -7.54 -22.77
CA ARG A 212 11.62 -6.99 -21.49
C ARG A 212 12.67 -5.98 -21.00
N PRO A 213 12.26 -4.75 -20.64
CA PRO A 213 13.16 -3.82 -19.97
C PRO A 213 13.68 -4.43 -18.66
N LYS A 214 15.00 -4.46 -18.45
CA LYS A 214 15.65 -5.06 -17.27
C LYS A 214 15.28 -4.35 -15.95
N ASP A 215 14.60 -3.21 -16.03
CA ASP A 215 14.17 -2.34 -14.95
C ASP A 215 12.72 -2.56 -14.50
N VAL A 216 11.98 -3.52 -15.07
CA VAL A 216 10.55 -3.73 -14.75
C VAL A 216 10.36 -4.94 -13.83
N LEU A 217 9.74 -4.72 -12.66
CA LEU A 217 9.19 -5.72 -11.75
C LEU A 217 7.70 -5.90 -12.05
N ARG A 218 7.28 -7.12 -12.43
CA ARG A 218 5.88 -7.43 -12.78
C ARG A 218 5.29 -8.38 -11.76
N ILE A 219 4.15 -7.99 -11.19
CA ILE A 219 3.47 -8.69 -10.11
C ILE A 219 2.02 -8.97 -10.51
N TRP A 220 1.65 -10.24 -10.58
CA TRP A 220 0.30 -10.71 -10.84
C TRP A 220 -0.42 -10.96 -9.51
N LEU A 221 -1.50 -10.21 -9.26
CA LEU A 221 -2.38 -10.39 -8.12
C LEU A 221 -3.60 -11.20 -8.55
N ILE A 222 -3.66 -12.46 -8.12
CA ILE A 222 -4.71 -13.40 -8.52
C ILE A 222 -5.73 -13.52 -7.41
N ARG A 223 -6.96 -13.06 -7.64
CA ARG A 223 -8.08 -13.23 -6.72
C ARG A 223 -8.52 -14.68 -6.73
N HIS A 224 -8.53 -15.33 -5.58
CA HIS A 224 -9.10 -16.67 -5.48
C HIS A 224 -10.62 -16.64 -5.69
N LYS A 225 -11.20 -17.81 -6.00
CA LYS A 225 -12.63 -18.01 -6.12
C LYS A 225 -13.33 -17.61 -4.84
N GLY A 226 -14.30 -16.71 -4.95
CA GLY A 226 -15.03 -16.17 -3.79
C GLY A 226 -14.35 -15.00 -3.09
N TYR A 227 -13.28 -14.43 -3.65
CA TYR A 227 -12.71 -13.17 -3.16
C TYR A 227 -13.77 -12.06 -3.09
N SER A 228 -13.90 -11.45 -1.92
CA SER A 228 -14.95 -10.48 -1.58
C SER A 228 -14.44 -9.07 -1.31
N GLY A 229 -13.12 -8.85 -1.31
CA GLY A 229 -12.54 -7.53 -1.08
C GLY A 229 -12.78 -6.57 -2.25
N PHE A 230 -12.63 -5.29 -1.98
CA PHE A 230 -12.84 -4.23 -2.95
C PHE A 230 -11.56 -3.92 -3.74
N GLN A 231 -11.70 -3.39 -4.96
CA GLN A 231 -10.54 -3.02 -5.78
C GLN A 231 -9.71 -1.91 -5.14
N HIS A 232 -10.34 -0.95 -4.46
CA HIS A 232 -9.64 0.14 -3.79
C HIS A 232 -8.76 -0.34 -2.62
N GLU A 233 -9.14 -1.43 -1.95
CA GLU A 233 -8.34 -2.07 -0.89
C GLU A 233 -7.06 -2.71 -1.43
N VAL A 234 -7.17 -3.41 -2.57
CA VAL A 234 -5.99 -3.89 -3.31
C VAL A 234 -5.11 -2.71 -3.72
N THR A 235 -5.73 -1.61 -4.17
CA THR A 235 -5.02 -0.42 -4.66
C THR A 235 -4.23 0.27 -3.55
N TRP A 236 -4.76 0.31 -2.32
CA TRP A 236 -4.03 0.77 -1.15
C TRP A 236 -2.77 -0.06 -0.88
N GLN A 237 -2.86 -1.39 -0.85
CA GLN A 237 -1.67 -2.21 -0.62
C GLN A 237 -0.65 -2.14 -1.77
N GLN A 238 -1.12 -1.95 -3.00
CA GLN A 238 -0.22 -1.69 -4.12
C GLN A 238 0.51 -0.34 -3.97
N ASN A 239 -0.13 0.69 -3.40
CA ASN A 239 0.56 1.96 -3.10
C ASN A 239 1.70 1.75 -2.13
N ASP A 240 1.44 1.02 -1.05
CA ASP A 240 2.42 0.72 -0.01
C ASP A 240 3.62 -0.03 -0.60
N THR A 241 3.33 -1.03 -1.44
CA THR A 241 4.36 -1.86 -2.11
C THR A 241 5.20 -1.05 -3.11
N ARG A 242 4.59 -0.14 -3.87
CA ARG A 242 5.34 0.73 -4.80
C ARG A 242 6.26 1.69 -4.07
N ALA A 243 5.78 2.28 -2.98
CA ALA A 243 6.59 3.15 -2.14
C ALA A 243 7.80 2.39 -1.53
N MET A 244 7.58 1.14 -1.09
CA MET A 244 8.67 0.25 -0.64
C MET A 244 9.75 0.07 -1.73
N ILE A 245 9.33 -0.31 -2.94
CA ILE A 245 10.28 -0.56 -4.05
C ILE A 245 10.99 0.72 -4.48
N LYS A 246 10.28 1.85 -4.54
CA LYS A 246 10.87 3.15 -4.91
C LYS A 246 11.94 3.61 -3.92
N ASP A 247 11.73 3.39 -2.62
CA ASP A 247 12.73 3.68 -1.58
C ASP A 247 13.98 2.79 -1.71
N LEU A 248 13.80 1.53 -2.10
CA LEU A 248 14.88 0.57 -2.27
C LEU A 248 15.66 0.80 -3.57
N ASN A 249 14.97 1.00 -4.69
CA ASN A 249 15.56 1.32 -5.99
C ASN A 249 14.59 2.17 -6.85
N PRO A 250 14.80 3.49 -6.96
CA PRO A 250 13.89 4.39 -7.67
C PRO A 250 13.86 4.16 -9.19
N ASN A 251 14.82 3.41 -9.74
CA ASN A 251 14.89 3.10 -11.17
C ASN A 251 14.07 1.86 -11.55
N VAL A 252 13.57 1.09 -10.57
CA VAL A 252 12.75 -0.09 -10.83
C VAL A 252 11.29 0.32 -11.00
N LYS A 253 10.72 -0.04 -12.14
CA LYS A 253 9.30 0.16 -12.45
C LYS A 253 8.50 -1.02 -11.92
N VAL A 254 7.36 -0.76 -11.28
CA VAL A 254 6.51 -1.82 -10.71
C VAL A 254 5.15 -1.89 -11.39
N GLU A 255 4.95 -2.92 -12.19
CA GLU A 255 3.69 -3.23 -12.88
C GLU A 255 2.86 -4.22 -12.06
N PHE A 256 1.61 -3.88 -11.79
CA PHE A 256 0.65 -4.78 -11.15
C PHE A 256 -0.44 -5.18 -12.13
N TYR A 257 -0.76 -6.47 -12.17
CA TYR A 257 -1.87 -7.01 -12.93
C TYR A 257 -2.80 -7.77 -12.00
N THR A 258 -4.02 -7.27 -11.82
CA THR A 258 -5.01 -7.94 -10.97
C THR A 258 -6.00 -8.73 -11.83
N ARG A 259 -6.26 -10.00 -11.47
CA ARG A 259 -7.15 -10.90 -12.22
C ARG A 259 -8.01 -11.75 -11.29
N TYR A 260 -9.20 -12.11 -11.75
CA TYR A 260 -10.02 -13.14 -11.11
C TYR A 260 -9.62 -14.54 -11.56
N SER A 261 -9.78 -15.52 -10.68
CA SER A 261 -9.56 -16.93 -10.97
C SER A 261 -10.66 -17.81 -10.42
N ASN A 262 -10.69 -19.06 -10.88
CA ASN A 262 -11.48 -20.14 -10.30
C ASN A 262 -10.69 -20.99 -9.28
N PHE A 263 -9.44 -20.61 -8.96
CA PHE A 263 -8.64 -21.29 -7.95
C PHE A 263 -9.25 -21.08 -6.57
N THR A 264 -9.51 -22.14 -5.81
CA THR A 264 -10.03 -22.04 -4.45
C THR A 264 -8.87 -22.10 -3.46
N ALA A 265 -8.72 -21.06 -2.64
CA ALA A 265 -7.77 -21.09 -1.53
C ALA A 265 -8.25 -22.04 -0.44
N GLY A 266 -7.33 -22.84 0.11
CA GLY A 266 -7.58 -23.60 1.33
C GLY A 266 -7.35 -22.74 2.57
N SER A 267 -7.54 -23.33 3.73
CA SER A 267 -7.28 -22.67 5.02
C SER A 267 -5.81 -22.77 5.45
N ASP A 268 -5.06 -23.76 4.99
CA ASP A 268 -3.61 -23.90 5.24
C ASP A 268 -2.81 -23.07 4.21
N ALA A 269 -2.01 -22.11 4.69
CA ALA A 269 -1.24 -21.22 3.83
C ALA A 269 -0.15 -21.95 3.03
N SER A 270 0.62 -22.84 3.65
CA SER A 270 1.72 -23.54 2.97
C SER A 270 1.19 -24.46 1.87
N LYS A 271 0.15 -25.22 2.17
CA LYS A 271 -0.52 -26.09 1.20
C LYS A 271 -1.14 -25.27 0.08
N THR A 272 -1.82 -24.17 0.41
CA THR A 272 -2.44 -23.29 -0.58
C THR A 272 -1.39 -22.68 -1.52
N LEU A 273 -0.24 -22.24 -1.00
CA LEU A 273 0.84 -21.69 -1.81
C LEU A 273 1.40 -22.72 -2.79
N ASP A 274 1.62 -23.95 -2.33
CA ASP A 274 2.11 -25.05 -3.18
C ASP A 274 1.10 -25.43 -4.27
N GLU A 275 -0.18 -25.51 -3.94
CA GLU A 275 -1.26 -25.80 -4.89
C GLU A 275 -1.46 -24.65 -5.89
N PHE A 276 -1.42 -23.41 -5.42
CA PHE A 276 -1.50 -22.21 -6.26
C PHE A 276 -0.35 -22.16 -7.27
N ARG A 277 0.88 -22.38 -6.81
CA ARG A 277 2.06 -22.43 -7.69
C ARG A 277 1.90 -23.49 -8.78
N LYS A 278 1.47 -24.71 -8.43
CA LYS A 278 1.20 -25.77 -9.41
C LYS A 278 0.12 -25.33 -10.41
N TRP A 279 -0.98 -24.76 -9.91
CA TRP A 279 -2.09 -24.30 -10.73
C TRP A 279 -1.69 -23.20 -11.72
N VAL A 280 -0.90 -22.20 -11.31
CA VAL A 280 -0.36 -21.17 -12.20
C VAL A 280 0.59 -21.78 -13.23
N LYS A 281 1.44 -22.74 -12.86
CA LYS A 281 2.35 -23.38 -13.84
C LYS A 281 1.62 -24.25 -14.85
N ASP A 282 0.52 -24.88 -14.45
CA ASP A 282 -0.35 -25.66 -15.34
C ASP A 282 -1.31 -24.79 -16.17
N SER A 283 -1.32 -23.47 -15.96
CA SER A 283 -2.30 -22.55 -16.55
C SER A 283 -2.30 -22.56 -18.09
N LYS A 284 -1.11 -22.64 -18.69
CA LYS A 284 -0.92 -22.62 -20.14
C LYS A 284 -1.56 -23.82 -20.84
N SER A 285 -1.56 -25.00 -20.21
CA SER A 285 -2.24 -26.19 -20.75
C SER A 285 -3.76 -26.17 -20.50
N LYS A 286 -4.24 -25.27 -19.65
CA LYS A 286 -5.65 -25.10 -19.26
C LYS A 286 -6.31 -23.87 -19.90
N GLY A 287 -5.63 -23.20 -20.84
CA GLY A 287 -6.16 -22.05 -21.59
C GLY A 287 -6.07 -20.71 -20.84
N TYR A 288 -5.40 -20.66 -19.69
CA TYR A 288 -5.16 -19.42 -18.96
C TYR A 288 -3.79 -18.85 -19.36
N ASP A 289 -3.79 -17.67 -19.99
CA ASP A 289 -2.57 -16.94 -20.35
C ASP A 289 -2.27 -15.87 -19.28
N TRP A 290 -1.87 -16.31 -18.08
CA TRP A 290 -1.55 -15.37 -17.00
C TRP A 290 -0.35 -14.51 -17.35
N SER A 291 0.67 -15.10 -17.97
CA SER A 291 1.87 -14.40 -18.41
C SER A 291 2.56 -15.25 -19.46
N ASP A 292 3.13 -14.59 -20.46
CA ASP A 292 4.01 -15.22 -21.43
C ASP A 292 5.32 -15.73 -20.79
N ARG A 293 5.61 -15.32 -19.55
CA ARG A 293 6.81 -15.65 -18.78
C ARG A 293 6.50 -15.96 -17.31
N ILE A 294 5.67 -16.98 -17.08
CA ILE A 294 5.29 -17.46 -15.74
C ILE A 294 6.52 -17.66 -14.83
N ASP A 295 7.60 -18.24 -15.34
CA ASP A 295 8.81 -18.45 -14.54
C ASP A 295 9.70 -17.21 -14.46
N LYS A 296 9.27 -16.00 -14.82
CA LYS A 296 10.03 -14.75 -14.65
C LYS A 296 9.28 -13.72 -13.80
N ASP A 297 7.95 -13.73 -13.83
CA ASP A 297 7.10 -12.81 -13.08
C ASP A 297 6.85 -13.28 -11.64
N ILE A 298 6.32 -12.39 -10.81
CA ILE A 298 5.87 -12.70 -9.45
C ILE A 298 4.37 -12.96 -9.47
N PHE A 299 3.91 -14.02 -8.81
CA PHE A 299 2.48 -14.33 -8.67
C PHE A 299 2.08 -14.38 -7.21
N ILE A 300 1.10 -13.57 -6.83
CA ILE A 300 0.58 -13.52 -5.46
C ILE A 300 -0.91 -13.82 -5.51
N LEU A 301 -1.34 -14.88 -4.82
CA LEU A 301 -2.76 -15.13 -4.61
C LEU A 301 -3.27 -14.16 -3.55
N ILE A 302 -4.35 -13.45 -3.83
CA ILE A 302 -4.94 -12.48 -2.92
C ILE A 302 -6.26 -12.99 -2.37
N SER A 303 -6.41 -12.91 -1.05
CA SER A 303 -7.61 -13.23 -0.27
C SER A 303 -8.06 -11.98 0.50
N TYR A 304 -9.32 -11.94 0.93
CA TYR A 304 -9.76 -10.82 1.78
C TYR A 304 -9.15 -10.94 3.18
N GLY A 305 -9.44 -12.06 3.85
CA GLY A 305 -8.84 -12.43 5.13
C GLY A 305 -7.58 -13.29 5.00
N GLY A 306 -6.97 -13.58 6.15
CA GLY A 306 -5.83 -14.49 6.26
C GLY A 306 -6.23 -15.97 6.23
N TYR A 307 -5.23 -16.80 6.53
CA TYR A 307 -5.28 -18.25 6.57
C TYR A 307 -5.33 -18.74 8.04
N ASN A 308 -5.42 -20.06 8.24
CA ASN A 308 -5.28 -20.68 9.55
C ASN A 308 -3.99 -20.23 10.26
N GLU A 309 -3.98 -20.37 11.58
CA GLU A 309 -2.84 -19.97 12.42
C GLU A 309 -2.50 -18.48 12.29
N ASN A 310 -3.47 -17.68 11.82
CA ASN A 310 -3.40 -16.21 11.79
C ASN A 310 -2.35 -15.69 10.80
N ILE A 311 -2.08 -16.51 9.79
CA ILE A 311 -1.15 -16.18 8.73
C ILE A 311 -1.86 -15.23 7.78
N VAL A 312 -1.49 -13.95 7.77
CA VAL A 312 -2.06 -12.95 6.86
C VAL A 312 -1.47 -13.03 5.44
N GLY A 313 -0.31 -13.66 5.28
CA GLY A 313 0.34 -13.86 3.99
C GLY A 313 1.46 -14.88 4.08
N LEU A 314 1.99 -15.29 2.93
CA LEU A 314 3.13 -16.20 2.86
C LEU A 314 3.91 -16.00 1.56
N GLY A 315 5.10 -15.41 1.64
CA GLY A 315 6.03 -15.19 0.55
C GLY A 315 7.14 -16.24 0.49
N ALA A 316 7.44 -16.75 -0.70
CA ALA A 316 8.55 -17.68 -0.86
C ALA A 316 9.91 -16.95 -0.77
N LEU A 317 10.64 -17.16 0.33
CA LEU A 317 11.87 -16.41 0.67
C LEU A 317 12.98 -16.49 -0.40
N ASP A 318 13.53 -15.33 -0.77
CA ASP A 318 14.67 -15.14 -1.70
C ASP A 318 14.50 -15.88 -3.04
N THR A 319 13.29 -15.83 -3.58
CA THR A 319 12.96 -16.55 -4.82
C THR A 319 13.01 -15.69 -6.07
N TYR A 320 13.10 -14.37 -5.93
CA TYR A 320 13.11 -13.42 -7.05
C TYR A 320 14.40 -12.60 -7.14
N LYS A 321 14.97 -12.54 -8.34
CA LYS A 321 16.03 -11.61 -8.75
C LYS A 321 15.64 -10.95 -10.06
N LEU A 322 15.74 -9.62 -10.12
CA LEU A 322 15.29 -8.81 -11.25
C LEU A 322 16.07 -9.12 -12.53
N ASP A 323 17.37 -9.34 -12.41
CA ASP A 323 18.25 -9.66 -13.55
C ASP A 323 18.17 -11.12 -14.00
N ARG A 324 17.75 -12.04 -13.14
CA ARG A 324 17.73 -13.48 -13.42
C ARG A 324 16.70 -13.85 -14.49
N GLU A 325 17.10 -14.59 -15.52
CA GLU A 325 16.21 -14.98 -16.63
C GLU A 325 14.95 -15.76 -16.19
N SER A 326 15.03 -16.47 -15.07
CA SER A 326 13.91 -17.26 -14.52
C SER A 326 13.90 -17.26 -12.98
N ASN A 327 12.76 -16.93 -12.38
CA ASN A 327 12.39 -17.00 -10.97
C ASN A 327 11.22 -17.99 -10.74
N PRO A 328 11.40 -19.32 -10.93
CA PRO A 328 10.31 -20.30 -10.96
C PRO A 328 9.61 -20.52 -9.61
N ARG A 329 10.09 -19.88 -8.54
CA ARG A 329 9.55 -19.98 -7.17
C ARG A 329 9.02 -18.65 -6.63
N ALA A 330 9.00 -17.58 -7.43
CA ALA A 330 8.52 -16.26 -7.02
C ALA A 330 6.99 -16.20 -6.89
N PHE A 331 6.49 -16.83 -5.84
CA PHE A 331 5.07 -16.95 -5.51
C PHE A 331 4.81 -16.48 -4.08
N GLY A 332 3.60 -15.98 -3.83
CA GLY A 332 3.16 -15.67 -2.48
C GLY A 332 1.64 -15.70 -2.30
N LEU A 333 1.23 -15.50 -1.06
CA LEU A 333 -0.17 -15.31 -0.63
C LEU A 333 -0.26 -13.98 0.12
N SER A 334 -1.34 -13.22 -0.03
CA SER A 334 -1.53 -11.98 0.73
C SER A 334 -3.01 -11.70 0.99
N ALA A 335 -3.34 -11.47 2.26
CA ALA A 335 -4.60 -10.88 2.65
C ALA A 335 -4.65 -9.38 2.24
N MET A 336 -5.84 -8.91 1.91
CA MET A 336 -6.08 -7.55 1.41
C MET A 336 -6.90 -6.68 2.37
N ASN A 337 -7.40 -7.24 3.48
CA ASN A 337 -8.20 -6.50 4.46
C ASN A 337 -7.39 -5.30 5.03
N PRO A 338 -7.90 -4.06 4.87
CA PRO A 338 -7.18 -2.85 5.28
C PRO A 338 -7.16 -2.61 6.79
N ILE A 339 -8.08 -3.25 7.54
CA ILE A 339 -8.17 -3.13 9.01
C ILE A 339 -7.19 -4.09 9.69
N THR A 340 -7.11 -5.34 9.21
CA THR A 340 -6.45 -6.45 9.94
C THR A 340 -5.16 -6.96 9.28
N ALA A 341 -5.01 -6.71 7.98
CA ALA A 341 -3.86 -7.13 7.18
C ALA A 341 -3.20 -5.95 6.41
N PRO A 342 -3.02 -4.76 7.03
CA PRO A 342 -2.40 -3.63 6.34
C PRO A 342 -0.97 -3.97 5.90
N LYS A 343 -0.55 -3.49 4.72
CA LYS A 343 0.81 -3.67 4.17
C LYS A 343 1.30 -5.10 3.95
N THR A 344 0.44 -6.10 4.11
CA THR A 344 0.82 -7.52 3.95
C THR A 344 1.45 -7.78 2.58
N LEU A 345 0.90 -7.20 1.50
CA LEU A 345 1.48 -7.35 0.17
C LEU A 345 2.95 -6.90 0.08
N ALA A 346 3.28 -5.79 0.74
CA ALA A 346 4.64 -5.26 0.77
C ALA A 346 5.57 -6.19 1.58
N HIS A 347 5.10 -6.68 2.74
CA HIS A 347 5.81 -7.65 3.57
C HIS A 347 6.15 -8.93 2.80
N GLU A 348 5.15 -9.53 2.15
CA GLU A 348 5.34 -10.79 1.43
C GLU A 348 6.20 -10.62 0.17
N LEU A 349 6.10 -9.47 -0.50
CA LEU A 349 7.03 -9.12 -1.56
C LEU A 349 8.46 -8.97 -1.02
N GLY A 350 8.63 -8.38 0.17
CA GLY A 350 9.91 -8.30 0.87
C GLY A 350 10.54 -9.69 1.05
N HIS A 351 9.78 -10.67 1.52
CA HIS A 351 10.23 -12.08 1.59
C HIS A 351 10.61 -12.64 0.22
N ILE A 352 9.78 -12.46 -0.80
CA ILE A 352 10.07 -12.92 -2.17
C ILE A 352 11.40 -12.33 -2.69
N LEU A 353 11.72 -11.10 -2.30
CA LEU A 353 12.96 -10.39 -2.60
C LEU A 353 14.11 -10.67 -1.62
N GLY A 354 13.92 -11.57 -0.66
CA GLY A 354 14.97 -12.09 0.23
C GLY A 354 15.10 -11.41 1.58
N ALA A 355 14.22 -10.47 1.93
CA ALA A 355 14.19 -9.92 3.27
C ALA A 355 13.67 -10.96 4.28
N VAL A 356 14.29 -11.01 5.45
CA VAL A 356 13.87 -11.88 6.57
C VAL A 356 13.17 -11.05 7.64
N HIS A 357 12.46 -11.72 8.56
CA HIS A 357 11.90 -11.04 9.72
C HIS A 357 12.99 -10.37 10.56
N THR A 358 12.66 -9.20 11.11
CA THR A 358 13.59 -8.41 11.91
C THR A 358 12.89 -7.71 13.07
N ASP A 359 13.64 -7.39 14.11
CA ASP A 359 13.22 -6.50 15.20
C ASP A 359 13.64 -5.05 14.98
N TYR A 360 14.19 -4.75 13.80
CA TYR A 360 14.76 -3.46 13.54
C TYR A 360 13.72 -2.35 13.72
N THR A 361 14.10 -1.38 14.55
CA THR A 361 13.35 -0.15 14.77
C THR A 361 14.28 1.03 14.51
N TRP A 362 13.72 2.08 13.92
CA TRP A 362 14.37 3.38 13.85
C TRP A 362 13.49 4.43 14.49
N TRP A 363 14.03 5.64 14.69
CA TRP A 363 13.30 6.70 15.35
C TRP A 363 13.07 7.84 14.37
N GLU A 364 11.83 8.31 14.27
CA GLU A 364 11.46 9.53 13.55
C GLU A 364 10.92 10.56 14.55
N GLY A 365 11.17 11.84 14.27
CA GLY A 365 10.76 12.96 15.13
C GLY A 365 11.94 13.76 15.69
N TRP A 366 11.62 14.83 16.42
CA TRP A 366 12.63 15.62 17.14
C TRP A 366 13.22 14.79 18.29
N TRP A 367 14.45 15.10 18.73
CA TRP A 367 15.17 14.33 19.77
C TRP A 367 14.42 14.15 21.10
N ILE A 368 13.40 14.98 21.39
CA ILE A 368 12.50 14.87 22.55
C ILE A 368 11.17 14.15 22.27
N PHE A 369 10.84 13.88 21.00
CA PHE A 369 9.63 13.19 20.54
C PHE A 369 10.01 12.08 19.55
N GLN A 370 11.03 11.29 19.89
CA GLN A 370 11.42 10.14 19.08
C GLN A 370 10.30 9.08 19.14
N ILE A 371 9.73 8.76 17.99
CA ILE A 371 8.68 7.74 17.88
C ILE A 371 9.28 6.53 17.16
N PRO A 372 9.24 5.33 17.77
CA PRO A 372 9.82 4.15 17.16
C PRO A 372 8.99 3.77 15.93
N GLN A 373 9.68 3.56 14.83
CA GLN A 373 9.15 3.05 13.58
C GLN A 373 9.62 1.62 13.42
N TYR A 374 8.68 0.73 13.10
CA TYR A 374 8.97 -0.68 12.87
C TYR A 374 9.10 -0.93 11.36
N ASP A 375 10.07 -1.76 11.03
CA ASP A 375 10.30 -2.26 9.67
C ASP A 375 9.06 -2.99 9.15
N VAL A 376 8.77 -2.88 7.85
CA VAL A 376 7.70 -3.66 7.22
C VAL A 376 7.92 -5.17 7.44
N MET A 377 9.17 -5.61 7.62
CA MET A 377 9.56 -6.98 7.92
C MET A 377 9.52 -7.32 9.41
N SER A 378 8.92 -6.48 10.26
CA SER A 378 8.75 -6.78 11.68
C SER A 378 7.78 -7.94 11.91
N TYR A 379 8.07 -8.76 12.92
CA TYR A 379 7.16 -9.82 13.37
C TYR A 379 6.08 -9.33 14.36
N ARG A 380 6.19 -8.09 14.83
CA ARG A 380 5.25 -7.53 15.82
C ARG A 380 4.22 -6.63 15.16
N GLU A 381 4.65 -5.72 14.28
CA GLU A 381 3.79 -4.63 13.83
C GLU A 381 4.16 -4.12 12.42
N PHE A 382 3.19 -4.08 11.50
CA PHE A 382 3.34 -3.45 10.17
C PHE A 382 3.12 -1.93 10.23
N ARG A 383 4.00 -1.23 10.94
CA ARG A 383 3.85 0.22 11.16
C ARG A 383 4.23 1.05 9.94
N ARG A 384 5.28 0.67 9.20
CA ARG A 384 5.68 1.30 7.93
C ARG A 384 5.74 0.29 6.81
N ASN A 385 5.62 0.78 5.58
CA ASN A 385 5.73 0.00 4.33
C ASN A 385 7.18 -0.05 3.81
N LEU A 386 8.16 0.28 4.64
CA LEU A 386 9.56 0.43 4.23
C LEU A 386 10.43 -0.65 4.89
N ILE A 387 11.40 -1.14 4.13
CA ILE A 387 12.49 -1.98 4.64
C ILE A 387 13.64 -1.05 5.03
N ARG A 388 14.01 -1.04 6.31
CA ARG A 388 15.04 -0.19 6.89
C ARG A 388 16.16 -0.97 7.59
N ASP A 389 15.93 -2.22 7.95
CA ASP A 389 16.99 -3.11 8.44
C ASP A 389 18.14 -3.15 7.42
N PRO A 390 19.37 -2.74 7.82
CA PRO A 390 20.47 -2.60 6.86
C PRO A 390 20.82 -3.89 6.11
N ASN A 391 20.64 -5.06 6.73
CA ASN A 391 20.89 -6.34 6.07
C ASN A 391 19.82 -6.63 5.02
N ASN A 392 18.54 -6.48 5.37
CA ASN A 392 17.43 -6.65 4.43
C ASN A 392 17.52 -5.65 3.28
N VAL A 393 17.81 -4.37 3.56
CA VAL A 393 18.02 -3.33 2.52
C VAL A 393 19.09 -3.78 1.54
N ARG A 394 20.24 -4.24 2.03
CA ARG A 394 21.33 -4.72 1.17
C ARG A 394 20.90 -5.92 0.31
N ILE A 395 20.24 -6.91 0.91
CA ILE A 395 19.79 -8.12 0.20
C ILE A 395 18.78 -7.75 -0.89
N VAL A 396 17.74 -7.00 -0.55
CA VAL A 396 16.69 -6.64 -1.49
C VAL A 396 17.22 -5.73 -2.60
N ARG A 397 18.08 -4.76 -2.29
CA ARG A 397 18.74 -3.92 -3.31
C ARG A 397 19.57 -4.74 -4.30
N ASN A 398 20.29 -5.75 -3.81
CA ASN A 398 21.03 -6.66 -4.68
C ASN A 398 20.10 -7.46 -5.60
N ASN A 399 18.96 -7.93 -5.08
CA ASN A 399 17.96 -8.67 -5.86
C ASN A 399 17.17 -7.76 -6.83
N LEU A 400 17.12 -6.44 -6.58
CA LEU A 400 16.53 -5.42 -7.45
C LEU A 400 17.57 -4.72 -8.35
N LYS A 401 18.81 -5.21 -8.41
CA LYS A 401 19.85 -4.58 -9.22
C LYS A 401 19.57 -4.77 -10.70
N ILE A 402 19.68 -3.68 -11.47
CA ILE A 402 19.62 -3.70 -12.92
C ILE A 402 21.05 -3.95 -13.42
N SER A 403 21.30 -5.11 -14.02
CA SER A 403 22.59 -5.40 -14.66
C SER A 403 22.64 -4.74 -16.03
N HIS A 404 23.66 -3.90 -16.27
CA HIS A 404 23.90 -3.30 -17.58
C HIS A 404 24.32 -4.37 -18.59
#